data_AF-A0A2G5UWS8-F1
#
_entry.id   AF-A0A2G5UWS8-F1
#
_cell.length_a   1.000
_cell.length_b   1.000
_cell.length_c   1.000
_cell.angle_alpha   90.00
_cell.angle_beta   90.00
_cell.angle_gamma   90.00
#
_symmetry.space_group_name_H-M   'P 1'
#
loop_
_entity.id
_entity.type
_entity.pdbx_description
1 polymer ?
#
loop_
_entity_poly.entity_id
_entity_poly.type
_entity_poly.pdbx_seq_one_letter_code
_entity_poly.pdbx_strand_id
1 'polypeptide(L)'
;MQMVQLRDIYQQEIDENLYLGHVSLKGMFSIYSNLTRLFSCPEINWILRFDELKTEEFREYIERILSTEFRQFTARGKSISNDLLTELMDKMPDKATIVIDSNIRSDYSNPKALRFRSVDYKDARWLKLEDLFSIRNSYIIKLKRTNFDCSDLNEFIHYWSDCEEDMIGQINITLKEETRIDKKEILKNFITICNNKSGSRHAFIKARNMGNRKRVVGKFEIFENEIRFSAWDPFKEDYLYEYLVLKLVHQKRSCEEKIRKMENEYQGLRKAEKRKFQLELKEFERKLAVLNRDFDI
;
A
#
# COMPACT_ATOMS: atom_id res chain seq x y z
N MET A 1 -29.81 -24.58 21.51
CA MET A 1 -28.92 -24.19 22.63
C MET A 1 -27.51 -24.67 22.32
N GLN A 2 -26.70 -23.89 21.57
CA GLN A 2 -25.51 -24.42 20.86
C GLN A 2 -24.14 -23.90 21.35
N MET A 3 -24.04 -23.25 22.51
CA MET A 3 -22.77 -22.72 23.06
C MET A 3 -22.59 -23.05 24.55
N VAL A 4 -23.04 -24.23 24.99
CA VAL A 4 -22.92 -24.64 26.42
C VAL A 4 -21.45 -24.68 26.85
N GLN A 5 -20.54 -25.06 25.95
CA GLN A 5 -19.09 -25.12 26.21
C GLN A 5 -18.45 -23.76 26.52
N LEU A 6 -19.06 -22.65 26.09
CA LEU A 6 -18.52 -21.32 26.40
C LEU A 6 -18.98 -20.78 27.75
N ARG A 7 -20.06 -21.35 28.34
CA ARG A 7 -20.62 -20.84 29.60
C ARG A 7 -19.61 -20.94 30.75
N ASP A 8 -18.85 -22.02 30.81
CA ASP A 8 -17.93 -22.30 31.90
C ASP A 8 -16.61 -21.51 31.80
N ILE A 9 -16.31 -20.97 30.61
CA ILE A 9 -15.12 -20.17 30.35
C ILE A 9 -15.47 -18.72 30.03
N TYR A 10 -16.74 -18.32 30.09
CA TYR A 10 -17.14 -16.94 29.88
C TYR A 10 -16.60 -16.06 31.00
N GLN A 11 -15.99 -14.92 30.65
CA GLN A 11 -15.55 -13.92 31.63
C GLN A 11 -16.45 -12.71 31.61
N GLN A 12 -16.48 -11.99 30.48
CA GLN A 12 -17.19 -10.72 30.35
C GLN A 12 -17.40 -10.37 28.89
N GLU A 13 -18.27 -9.39 28.64
CA GLU A 13 -18.48 -8.77 27.34
C GLU A 13 -18.23 -7.26 27.48
N ILE A 14 -17.35 -6.71 26.65
CA ILE A 14 -17.01 -5.27 26.64
C ILE A 14 -16.84 -4.82 25.19
N ASP A 15 -17.52 -3.74 24.80
CA ASP A 15 -17.42 -3.11 23.48
C ASP A 15 -17.55 -4.13 22.33
N GLU A 16 -18.61 -4.94 22.34
CA GLU A 16 -18.89 -6.00 21.35
C GLU A 16 -17.85 -7.15 21.34
N ASN A 17 -16.92 -7.20 22.29
CA ASN A 17 -15.95 -8.28 22.44
C ASN A 17 -16.36 -9.25 23.55
N LEU A 18 -16.42 -10.53 23.19
CA LEU A 18 -16.62 -11.63 24.12
C LEU A 18 -15.26 -12.12 24.65
N TYR A 19 -15.04 -12.00 25.96
CA TYR A 19 -13.83 -12.48 26.62
C TYR A 19 -14.07 -13.85 27.25
N LEU A 20 -13.20 -14.79 26.89
CA LEU A 20 -13.18 -16.14 27.43
C LEU A 20 -11.92 -16.32 28.27
N GLY A 21 -12.03 -17.10 29.35
CA GLY A 21 -10.93 -17.52 30.20
C GLY A 21 -9.98 -18.48 29.48
N HIS A 22 -8.94 -18.91 30.18
CA HIS A 22 -7.92 -19.77 29.60
C HIS A 22 -8.53 -21.06 29.03
N VAL A 23 -8.18 -21.37 27.79
CA VAL A 23 -8.56 -22.61 27.10
C VAL A 23 -7.30 -23.29 26.60
N SER A 24 -7.22 -24.63 26.74
CA SER A 24 -6.16 -25.41 26.10
C SER A 24 -6.16 -25.20 24.57
N LEU A 25 -5.01 -25.42 23.93
CA LEU A 25 -4.88 -25.40 22.46
C LEU A 25 -5.99 -26.22 21.78
N LYS A 26 -6.21 -27.47 22.22
CA LYS A 26 -7.27 -28.33 21.69
C LYS A 26 -8.67 -27.71 21.85
N GLY A 27 -8.94 -27.10 23.00
CA GLY A 27 -10.22 -26.43 23.24
C GLY A 27 -10.42 -25.20 22.35
N MET A 28 -9.38 -24.37 22.15
CA MET A 28 -9.41 -23.23 21.24
C MET A 28 -9.79 -23.66 19.81
N PHE A 29 -9.15 -24.71 19.28
CA PHE A 29 -9.49 -25.22 17.94
C PHE A 29 -10.87 -25.88 17.86
N SER A 30 -11.35 -26.46 18.95
CA SER A 30 -12.74 -26.94 19.04
C SER A 30 -13.74 -25.78 18.97
N ILE A 31 -13.45 -24.66 19.64
CA ILE A 31 -14.27 -23.45 19.58
C ILE A 31 -14.28 -22.89 18.16
N TYR A 32 -13.09 -22.74 17.55
CA TYR A 32 -12.95 -22.32 16.16
C TYR A 32 -13.78 -23.19 15.20
N SER A 33 -13.66 -24.52 15.29
CA SER A 33 -14.38 -25.45 14.43
C SER A 33 -15.90 -25.36 14.63
N ASN A 34 -16.36 -25.16 15.87
CA ASN A 34 -17.78 -24.96 16.14
C ASN A 34 -18.28 -23.64 15.56
N LEU A 35 -17.54 -22.55 15.74
CA LEU A 35 -17.92 -21.23 15.22
C LEU A 35 -18.01 -21.23 13.69
N THR A 36 -16.98 -21.72 13.01
CA THR A 36 -16.93 -21.77 11.54
C THR A 36 -17.96 -22.71 10.92
N ARG A 37 -18.42 -23.72 11.67
CA ARG A 37 -19.53 -24.59 11.24
C ARG A 37 -20.89 -23.92 11.41
N LEU A 38 -21.07 -23.11 12.46
CA LEU A 38 -22.34 -22.47 12.79
C LEU A 38 -22.56 -21.15 12.03
N PHE A 39 -21.48 -20.45 11.69
CA PHE A 39 -21.52 -19.12 11.11
C PHE A 39 -20.63 -19.04 9.87
N SER A 40 -21.05 -18.23 8.90
CA SER A 40 -20.15 -17.82 7.81
C SER A 40 -19.14 -16.83 8.36
N CYS A 41 -17.89 -17.25 8.49
CA CYS A 41 -16.79 -16.45 9.04
C CYS A 41 -15.77 -16.11 7.94
N PRO A 42 -16.04 -15.12 7.07
CA PRO A 42 -15.14 -14.79 5.95
C PRO A 42 -13.84 -14.08 6.40
N GLU A 43 -13.80 -13.56 7.63
CA GLU A 43 -12.71 -12.76 8.17
C GLU A 43 -12.23 -13.35 9.51
N ILE A 44 -11.41 -14.41 9.42
CA ILE A 44 -10.80 -15.03 10.60
C ILE A 44 -9.40 -14.45 10.78
N ASN A 45 -9.15 -13.87 11.96
CA ASN A 45 -7.85 -13.35 12.36
C ASN A 45 -7.32 -14.15 13.57
N TRP A 46 -6.17 -14.80 13.40
CA TRP A 46 -5.45 -15.41 14.51
C TRP A 46 -4.46 -14.40 15.11
N ILE A 47 -4.53 -14.20 16.42
CA ILE A 47 -3.62 -13.30 17.15
C ILE A 47 -2.82 -14.13 18.15
N LEU A 48 -1.50 -14.18 17.97
CA LEU A 48 -0.59 -14.87 18.89
C LEU A 48 0.26 -13.84 19.61
N ARG A 49 0.24 -13.93 20.94
CA ARG A 49 1.13 -13.17 21.82
C ARG A 49 2.34 -14.03 22.15
N PHE A 50 3.40 -13.89 21.37
CA PHE A 50 4.55 -14.80 21.46
C PHE A 50 5.44 -14.53 22.68
N ASP A 51 5.30 -13.36 23.31
CA ASP A 51 5.96 -13.02 24.57
C ASP A 51 5.31 -13.68 25.79
N GLU A 52 4.08 -14.19 25.65
CA GLU A 52 3.35 -14.96 26.65
C GLU A 52 3.53 -16.49 26.45
N LEU A 53 4.30 -16.92 25.44
CA LEU A 53 4.43 -18.33 25.04
C LEU A 53 5.90 -18.78 25.06
N LYS A 54 6.12 -20.07 25.34
CA LYS A 54 7.41 -20.69 25.02
C LYS A 54 7.53 -20.85 23.49
N THR A 55 8.76 -20.92 23.00
CA THR A 55 9.02 -21.03 21.55
C THR A 55 8.40 -22.29 20.95
N GLU A 56 8.46 -23.41 21.65
CA GLU A 56 7.88 -24.69 21.21
C GLU A 56 6.36 -24.62 21.12
N GLU A 57 5.72 -23.97 22.10
CA GLU A 57 4.28 -23.73 22.10
C GLU A 57 3.92 -22.85 20.90
N PHE A 58 4.62 -21.73 20.70
CA PHE A 58 4.39 -20.86 19.55
C PHE A 58 4.43 -21.63 18.23
N ARG A 59 5.43 -22.48 18.02
CA ARG A 59 5.53 -23.32 16.82
C ARG A 59 4.35 -24.28 16.68
N GLU A 60 3.92 -24.92 17.77
CA GLU A 60 2.74 -25.79 17.76
C GLU A 60 1.46 -25.01 17.37
N TYR A 61 1.27 -23.80 17.90
CA TYR A 61 0.15 -22.94 17.51
C TYR A 61 0.22 -22.59 16.02
N ILE A 62 1.39 -22.19 15.51
CA ILE A 62 1.58 -21.86 14.08
C ILE A 62 1.18 -23.05 13.20
N GLU A 63 1.73 -24.24 13.44
CA GLU A 63 1.42 -25.43 12.65
C GLU A 63 -0.07 -25.72 12.64
N ARG A 64 -0.73 -25.58 13.80
CA ARG A 64 -2.15 -25.84 13.92
C ARG A 64 -2.98 -24.78 13.20
N ILE A 65 -2.61 -23.51 13.27
CA ILE A 65 -3.30 -22.41 12.57
C ILE A 65 -3.18 -22.57 11.06
N LEU A 66 -2.00 -22.96 10.57
CA LEU A 66 -1.77 -23.19 9.14
C LEU A 66 -2.63 -24.32 8.57
N SER A 67 -3.12 -25.23 9.42
CA SER A 67 -4.10 -26.26 9.03
C SER A 67 -5.55 -25.76 8.92
N THR A 68 -5.80 -24.47 9.18
CA THR A 68 -7.15 -23.86 9.16
C THR A 68 -7.30 -22.85 8.03
N GLU A 69 -8.54 -22.53 7.69
CA GLU A 69 -8.83 -21.37 6.85
C GLU A 69 -8.77 -20.11 7.69
N PHE A 70 -7.89 -19.19 7.32
CA PHE A 70 -7.78 -17.88 7.93
C PHE A 70 -7.46 -16.82 6.89
N ARG A 71 -7.83 -15.58 7.19
CA ARG A 71 -7.56 -14.43 6.33
C ARG A 71 -6.41 -13.59 6.85
N GLN A 72 -6.28 -13.48 8.17
CA GLN A 72 -5.25 -12.68 8.81
C GLN A 72 -4.54 -13.46 9.91
N PHE A 73 -3.24 -13.21 10.01
CA PHE A 73 -2.39 -13.67 11.09
C PHE A 73 -1.69 -12.47 11.73
N THR A 74 -1.71 -12.40 13.06
CA THR A 74 -1.10 -11.32 13.84
C THR A 74 -0.11 -11.90 14.84
N ALA A 75 1.19 -11.62 14.66
CA ALA A 75 2.20 -11.85 15.70
C ALA A 75 2.33 -10.58 16.56
N ARG A 76 2.08 -10.69 17.85
CA ARG A 76 2.20 -9.60 18.82
C ARG A 76 3.20 -9.95 19.90
N GLY A 77 4.03 -8.98 20.27
CA GLY A 77 4.94 -9.08 21.40
C GLY A 77 6.02 -8.02 21.36
N LYS A 78 6.86 -7.93 22.39
CA LYS A 78 7.87 -6.85 22.50
C LYS A 78 8.91 -6.85 21.37
N SER A 79 9.55 -7.98 21.10
CA SER A 79 10.56 -8.13 20.04
C SER A 79 10.58 -9.56 19.54
N ILE A 80 10.41 -9.77 18.24
CA ILE A 80 10.50 -11.10 17.63
C ILE A 80 11.96 -11.38 17.23
N SER A 81 12.43 -12.62 17.38
CA SER A 81 13.76 -13.02 16.91
C SER A 81 13.74 -13.23 15.38
N ASN A 82 14.90 -13.05 14.73
CA ASN A 82 15.02 -13.25 13.29
C ASN A 82 14.67 -14.68 12.87
N ASP A 83 15.06 -15.68 13.67
CA ASP A 83 14.77 -17.09 13.40
C ASP A 83 13.26 -17.36 13.41
N LEU A 84 12.55 -16.86 14.42
CA LEU A 84 11.11 -17.06 14.56
C LEU A 84 10.33 -16.31 13.48
N LEU A 85 10.77 -15.09 13.14
CA LEU A 85 10.17 -14.31 12.08
C LEU A 85 10.42 -14.95 10.70
N THR A 86 11.60 -15.49 10.45
CA THR A 86 11.91 -16.24 9.22
C THR A 86 11.00 -17.45 9.10
N GLU A 87 10.93 -18.26 10.15
CA GLU A 87 10.06 -19.44 10.19
C GLU A 87 8.60 -19.08 9.91
N LEU A 88 8.11 -17.99 10.50
CA LEU A 88 6.77 -17.47 10.27
C LEU A 88 6.56 -17.08 8.80
N MET A 89 7.45 -16.24 8.25
CA MET A 89 7.32 -15.72 6.89
C MET A 89 7.41 -16.83 5.83
N ASP A 90 8.24 -17.84 6.07
CA ASP A 90 8.45 -18.95 5.13
C ASP A 90 7.23 -19.87 5.05
N LYS A 91 6.56 -20.10 6.19
CA LYS A 91 5.38 -20.97 6.29
C LYS A 91 4.06 -20.29 5.90
N MET A 92 3.97 -18.97 6.04
CA MET A 92 2.71 -18.26 5.77
C MET A 92 2.36 -18.29 4.28
N PRO A 93 1.07 -18.46 3.93
CA PRO A 93 0.63 -18.47 2.54
C PRO A 93 0.62 -17.05 1.97
N ASP A 94 1.05 -16.89 0.72
CA ASP A 94 1.13 -15.58 0.04
C ASP A 94 -0.21 -14.82 0.02
N LYS A 95 -1.35 -15.52 0.10
CA LYS A 95 -2.68 -14.92 0.10
C LYS A 95 -3.12 -14.33 1.45
N ALA A 96 -2.38 -14.57 2.53
CA ALA A 96 -2.72 -14.09 3.87
C ALA A 96 -2.43 -12.59 4.05
N THR A 97 -3.13 -11.98 5.01
CA THR A 97 -2.74 -10.71 5.61
C THR A 97 -1.85 -10.99 6.81
N ILE A 98 -0.63 -10.45 6.84
CA ILE A 98 0.32 -10.64 7.95
C ILE A 98 0.48 -9.33 8.72
N VAL A 99 0.26 -9.39 10.04
CA VAL A 99 0.47 -8.25 10.94
C VAL A 99 1.57 -8.61 11.93
N ILE A 100 2.65 -7.83 11.95
CA ILE A 100 3.72 -7.95 12.94
C ILE A 100 3.68 -6.72 13.86
N ASP A 101 3.03 -6.90 15.00
CA ASP A 101 2.95 -5.93 16.09
C ASP A 101 4.11 -6.17 17.07
N SER A 102 5.33 -6.00 16.56
CA SER A 102 6.57 -6.19 17.31
C SER A 102 7.74 -5.38 16.75
N ASN A 103 8.78 -5.19 17.57
CA ASN A 103 10.08 -4.70 17.08
C ASN A 103 10.79 -5.82 16.33
N ILE A 104 11.43 -5.45 15.22
CA ILE A 104 12.22 -6.33 14.35
C ILE A 104 13.63 -5.78 14.30
N ARG A 105 14.64 -6.66 14.32
CA ARG A 105 16.05 -6.24 14.29
C ARG A 105 16.39 -5.63 12.93
N SER A 106 17.25 -4.61 12.93
CA SER A 106 17.66 -3.89 11.71
C SER A 106 18.51 -4.72 10.74
N ASP A 107 19.09 -5.83 11.21
CA ASP A 107 19.87 -6.78 10.40
C ASP A 107 19.00 -7.85 9.73
N TYR A 108 17.69 -7.85 9.97
CA TYR A 108 16.77 -8.80 9.37
C TYR A 108 16.55 -8.52 7.88
N SER A 109 16.37 -9.58 7.09
CA SER A 109 15.94 -9.51 5.70
C SER A 109 15.24 -10.81 5.34
N ASN A 110 14.14 -10.71 4.59
CA ASN A 110 13.46 -11.88 4.03
C ASN A 110 12.77 -11.49 2.71
N PRO A 111 12.98 -12.25 1.62
CA PRO A 111 12.43 -11.92 0.30
C PRO A 111 10.89 -11.98 0.22
N LYS A 112 10.21 -12.62 1.18
CA LYS A 112 8.74 -12.65 1.28
C LYS A 112 8.14 -11.47 2.04
N ALA A 113 8.96 -10.64 2.69
CA ALA A 113 8.54 -9.60 3.62
C ALA A 113 7.36 -8.73 3.14
N LEU A 114 7.33 -8.41 1.84
CA LEU A 114 6.30 -7.56 1.22
C LEU A 114 5.50 -8.27 0.10
N ARG A 115 5.62 -9.60 -0.01
CA ARG A 115 5.00 -10.41 -1.08
C ARG A 115 3.65 -11.00 -0.71
N PHE A 116 3.22 -10.85 0.54
CA PHE A 116 1.90 -11.27 0.97
C PHE A 116 0.81 -10.36 0.38
N ARG A 117 -0.42 -10.86 0.37
CA ARG A 117 -1.61 -10.11 -0.06
C ARG A 117 -1.69 -8.76 0.67
N SER A 118 -1.45 -8.75 1.97
CA SER A 118 -1.34 -7.52 2.74
C SER A 118 -0.36 -7.69 3.89
N VAL A 119 0.32 -6.62 4.27
CA VAL A 119 1.21 -6.61 5.44
C VAL A 119 1.04 -5.35 6.29
N ASP A 120 1.14 -5.49 7.60
CA ASP A 120 1.20 -4.38 8.56
C ASP A 120 2.36 -4.60 9.53
N TYR A 121 3.38 -3.76 9.42
CA TYR A 121 4.53 -3.74 10.29
C TYR A 121 4.45 -2.55 11.24
N LYS A 122 4.43 -2.83 12.54
CA LYS A 122 4.60 -1.81 13.56
C LYS A 122 6.00 -1.21 13.53
N ASP A 123 7.02 -2.05 13.43
CA ASP A 123 8.40 -1.63 13.22
C ASP A 123 8.88 -2.11 11.85
N ALA A 124 9.04 -1.16 10.94
CA ALA A 124 9.48 -1.35 9.57
C ALA A 124 10.85 -0.70 9.32
N ARG A 125 11.58 -0.28 10.37
CA ARG A 125 12.91 0.35 10.26
C ARG A 125 14.00 -0.57 9.71
N TRP A 126 13.76 -1.87 9.71
CA TRP A 126 14.65 -2.88 9.15
C TRP A 126 14.53 -3.00 7.62
N LEU A 127 13.42 -2.53 7.04
CA LEU A 127 13.23 -2.51 5.58
C LEU A 127 14.13 -1.45 4.96
N LYS A 128 14.65 -1.79 3.78
CA LYS A 128 15.38 -0.88 2.90
C LYS A 128 14.50 -0.45 1.74
N LEU A 129 14.91 0.60 1.04
CA LEU A 129 14.17 1.11 -0.11
C LEU A 129 14.04 0.05 -1.21
N GLU A 130 15.10 -0.74 -1.41
CA GLU A 130 15.15 -1.80 -2.41
C GLU A 130 14.11 -2.91 -2.13
N ASP A 131 13.76 -3.14 -0.86
CA ASP A 131 12.71 -4.10 -0.51
C ASP A 131 11.36 -3.64 -1.07
N LEU A 132 11.08 -2.32 -1.10
CA LEU A 132 9.85 -1.77 -1.67
C LEU A 132 9.75 -2.03 -3.18
N PHE A 133 10.88 -2.14 -3.88
CA PHE A 133 10.88 -2.44 -5.32
C PHE A 133 10.46 -3.89 -5.63
N SER A 134 10.52 -4.78 -4.64
CA SER A 134 10.07 -6.18 -4.78
C SER A 134 8.55 -6.36 -4.73
N ILE A 135 7.80 -5.32 -4.34
CA ILE A 135 6.35 -5.39 -4.18
C ILE A 135 5.69 -5.73 -5.52
N ARG A 136 4.91 -6.81 -5.58
CA ARG A 136 4.14 -7.23 -6.75
C ARG A 136 2.74 -7.68 -6.36
N ASN A 137 1.74 -7.07 -7.00
CA ASN A 137 0.31 -7.33 -6.82
C ASN A 137 -0.15 -7.41 -5.35
N SER A 138 0.46 -6.63 -4.45
CA SER A 138 0.02 -6.55 -3.05
C SER A 138 -1.21 -5.65 -2.96
N TYR A 139 -2.11 -5.93 -2.02
CA TYR A 139 -3.33 -5.18 -1.80
C TYR A 139 -3.07 -3.98 -0.89
N ILE A 140 -2.65 -4.20 0.35
CA ILE A 140 -2.40 -3.14 1.33
C ILE A 140 -1.10 -3.40 2.09
N ILE A 141 -0.21 -2.41 2.12
CA ILE A 141 1.01 -2.39 2.94
C ILE A 141 0.92 -1.25 3.94
N LYS A 142 1.20 -1.51 5.22
CA LYS A 142 1.28 -0.49 6.27
C LYS A 142 2.62 -0.56 6.98
N LEU A 143 3.41 0.51 6.90
CA LEU A 143 4.73 0.64 7.51
C LEU A 143 4.69 1.79 8.53
N LYS A 144 4.52 1.46 9.82
CA LYS A 144 4.20 2.45 10.86
C LYS A 144 5.41 3.20 11.43
N ARG A 145 6.55 2.54 11.55
CA ARG A 145 7.81 3.18 11.97
C ARG A 145 8.87 2.81 10.96
N THR A 146 9.41 3.79 10.25
CA THR A 146 10.38 3.54 9.17
C THR A 146 11.61 4.42 9.33
N ASN A 147 12.61 4.16 8.48
CA ASN A 147 13.75 5.05 8.29
C ASN A 147 13.65 5.88 7.01
N PHE A 148 12.50 5.79 6.30
CA PHE A 148 12.31 6.45 5.01
C PHE A 148 12.10 7.95 5.16
N ASP A 149 12.70 8.72 4.26
CA ASP A 149 12.49 10.16 4.12
C ASP A 149 11.70 10.52 2.85
N CYS A 150 11.59 11.82 2.58
CA CYS A 150 10.89 12.32 1.39
C CYS A 150 11.56 11.91 0.07
N SER A 151 12.88 11.78 0.05
CA SER A 151 13.64 11.38 -1.14
C SER A 151 13.44 9.91 -1.44
N ASP A 152 13.45 9.06 -0.41
CA ASP A 152 13.17 7.62 -0.57
C ASP A 152 11.79 7.40 -1.20
N LEU A 153 10.78 8.17 -0.74
CA LEU A 153 9.44 8.10 -1.32
C LEU A 153 9.38 8.62 -2.76
N ASN A 154 10.14 9.66 -3.10
CA ASN A 154 10.23 10.11 -4.50
C ASN A 154 10.75 8.97 -5.39
N GLU A 155 11.82 8.32 -4.96
CA GLU A 155 12.43 7.21 -5.69
C GLU A 155 11.49 6.01 -5.81
N PHE A 156 10.80 5.64 -4.73
CA PHE A 156 9.75 4.62 -4.77
C PHE A 156 8.63 4.94 -5.76
N ILE A 157 8.14 6.18 -5.80
CA ILE A 157 7.07 6.58 -6.71
C ILE A 157 7.57 6.60 -8.17
N HIS A 158 8.84 6.96 -8.44
CA HIS A 158 9.44 6.81 -9.78
C HIS A 158 9.48 5.35 -10.20
N TYR A 159 9.99 4.48 -9.33
CA TYR A 159 10.02 3.05 -9.60
C TYR A 159 8.60 2.51 -9.88
N TRP A 160 7.62 2.86 -9.05
CA TRP A 160 6.22 2.52 -9.29
C TRP A 160 5.72 3.03 -10.63
N SER A 161 6.05 4.27 -11.02
CA SER A 161 5.55 4.88 -12.25
C SER A 161 6.11 4.24 -13.51
N ASP A 162 7.35 3.75 -13.44
CA ASP A 162 8.08 3.14 -14.56
C ASP A 162 7.89 1.61 -14.63
N CYS A 163 7.39 0.98 -13.57
CA CYS A 163 7.12 -0.46 -13.53
C CYS A 163 6.06 -0.90 -14.56
N GLU A 164 6.34 -2.02 -15.25
CA GLU A 164 5.46 -2.64 -16.25
C GLU A 164 4.23 -3.33 -15.66
N GLU A 165 4.32 -3.73 -14.39
CA GLU A 165 3.33 -4.55 -13.68
C GLU A 165 2.64 -3.77 -12.55
N ASP A 166 1.45 -4.23 -12.14
CA ASP A 166 0.77 -3.70 -10.97
C ASP A 166 1.53 -4.07 -9.68
N MET A 167 2.21 -3.10 -9.08
CA MET A 167 2.95 -3.33 -7.83
C MET A 167 2.02 -3.45 -6.63
N ILE A 168 1.21 -2.42 -6.37
CA ILE A 168 0.52 -2.23 -5.10
C ILE A 168 -0.89 -1.68 -5.33
N GLY A 169 -1.83 -1.97 -4.41
CA GLY A 169 -3.12 -1.29 -4.33
C GLY A 169 -3.03 -0.03 -3.47
N GLN A 170 -2.53 -0.19 -2.25
CA GLN A 170 -2.25 0.90 -1.32
C GLN A 170 -1.01 0.61 -0.46
N ILE A 171 -0.20 1.64 -0.23
CA ILE A 171 0.86 1.64 0.77
C ILE A 171 0.74 2.86 1.68
N ASN A 172 0.81 2.62 2.99
CA ASN A 172 0.87 3.64 4.02
C ASN A 172 2.26 3.62 4.64
N ILE A 173 2.93 4.76 4.68
CA ILE A 173 4.28 4.91 5.22
C ILE A 173 4.29 6.11 6.16
N THR A 174 4.58 5.86 7.42
CA THR A 174 5.02 6.92 8.33
C THR A 174 6.50 7.17 8.09
N LEU A 175 6.86 8.42 7.82
CA LEU A 175 8.25 8.80 7.62
C LEU A 175 9.07 8.58 8.90
N LYS A 176 10.39 8.58 8.73
CA LYS A 176 11.35 8.62 9.84
C LYS A 176 10.98 9.71 10.84
N GLU A 177 11.09 9.38 12.12
CA GLU A 177 10.81 10.31 13.23
C GLU A 177 11.47 11.68 12.99
N GLU A 178 10.75 12.75 13.31
CA GLU A 178 11.17 14.17 13.12
C GLU A 178 11.24 14.65 11.66
N THR A 179 10.99 13.80 10.66
CA THR A 179 10.95 14.22 9.25
C THR A 179 9.66 14.98 8.96
N ARG A 180 9.80 16.23 8.51
CA ARG A 180 8.66 17.00 7.98
C ARG A 180 8.33 16.52 6.57
N ILE A 181 7.06 16.20 6.33
CA ILE A 181 6.57 15.86 4.99
C ILE A 181 6.71 17.08 4.06
N ASP A 182 7.51 16.93 3.01
CA ASP A 182 7.58 17.86 1.90
C ASP A 182 7.00 17.22 0.63
N LYS A 183 5.74 17.57 0.33
CA LYS A 183 5.04 17.12 -0.88
C LYS A 183 5.80 17.47 -2.16
N LYS A 184 6.48 18.62 -2.20
CA LYS A 184 7.17 19.07 -3.42
C LYS A 184 8.40 18.20 -3.70
N GLU A 185 9.12 17.79 -2.65
CA GLU A 185 10.25 16.88 -2.80
C GLU A 185 9.77 15.48 -3.18
N ILE A 186 8.73 14.96 -2.51
CA ILE A 186 8.18 13.61 -2.80
C ILE A 186 7.63 13.51 -4.23
N LEU A 187 6.98 14.56 -4.74
CA LEU A 187 6.37 14.56 -6.08
C LEU A 187 7.24 15.28 -7.13
N LYS A 188 8.51 15.52 -6.82
CA LYS A 188 9.47 16.13 -7.74
C LYS A 188 9.57 15.32 -9.02
N ASN A 189 9.59 16.03 -10.15
CA ASN A 189 9.62 15.47 -11.50
C ASN A 189 8.36 14.68 -11.92
N PHE A 190 7.25 14.85 -11.21
CA PHE A 190 5.93 14.39 -11.65
C PHE A 190 5.07 15.53 -12.19
N ILE A 191 4.22 15.18 -13.15
CA ILE A 191 3.05 15.99 -13.50
C ILE A 191 1.96 15.57 -12.53
N THR A 192 1.49 16.52 -11.73
CA THR A 192 0.47 16.30 -10.70
C THR A 192 -0.74 17.17 -10.97
N ILE A 193 -1.92 16.68 -10.63
CA ILE A 193 -3.13 17.52 -10.49
C ILE A 193 -3.60 17.48 -9.03
N CYS A 194 -4.06 18.62 -8.50
CA CYS A 194 -4.49 18.75 -7.11
C CYS A 194 -5.91 19.31 -7.04
N ASN A 195 -6.79 18.74 -6.21
CA ASN A 195 -8.18 19.20 -6.12
C ASN A 195 -8.27 20.51 -5.32
N ASN A 196 -8.90 21.52 -5.91
CA ASN A 196 -9.03 22.88 -5.38
C ASN A 196 -9.78 22.93 -4.04
N LYS A 197 -10.63 21.93 -3.77
CA LYS A 197 -11.44 21.83 -2.54
C LYS A 197 -10.76 21.09 -1.40
N SER A 198 -9.82 20.18 -1.69
CA SER A 198 -9.18 19.34 -0.65
C SER A 198 -7.88 19.94 -0.08
N GLY A 199 -7.47 21.10 -0.59
CA GLY A 199 -6.20 21.74 -0.26
C GLY A 199 -4.99 20.96 -0.77
N SER A 200 -3.81 21.33 -0.29
CA SER A 200 -2.51 20.77 -0.70
C SER A 200 -2.26 19.31 -0.28
N ARG A 201 -3.19 18.65 0.42
CA ARG A 201 -2.97 17.32 1.03
C ARG A 201 -3.05 16.14 0.07
N HIS A 202 -3.70 16.32 -1.08
CA HIS A 202 -3.87 15.27 -2.07
C HIS A 202 -3.26 15.66 -3.41
N ALA A 203 -2.76 14.69 -4.16
CA ALA A 203 -2.35 14.84 -5.54
C ALA A 203 -2.61 13.56 -6.32
N PHE A 204 -2.85 13.71 -7.61
CA PHE A 204 -2.93 12.60 -8.54
C PHE A 204 -1.76 12.66 -9.52
N ILE A 205 -1.21 11.49 -9.83
CA ILE A 205 -0.16 11.28 -10.82
C ILE A 205 -0.56 10.17 -11.78
N LYS A 206 -0.03 10.22 -12.99
CA LYS A 206 -0.17 9.14 -13.97
C LYS A 206 1.10 8.31 -14.02
N ALA A 207 0.96 6.99 -14.08
CA ALA A 207 2.09 6.11 -14.41
C ALA A 207 2.69 6.50 -15.78
N ARG A 208 4.02 6.46 -15.88
CA ARG A 208 4.75 6.70 -17.13
C ARG A 208 4.66 5.47 -18.02
N ASN A 209 4.92 4.30 -17.46
CA ASN A 209 4.73 3.03 -18.13
C ASN A 209 3.29 2.56 -17.98
N MET A 210 2.63 2.20 -19.09
CA MET A 210 1.23 1.75 -19.11
C MET A 210 1.08 0.46 -19.92
N GLY A 211 2.14 -0.36 -19.99
CA GLY A 211 2.18 -1.60 -20.78
C GLY A 211 1.09 -2.60 -20.35
N ASN A 212 1.42 -3.53 -19.46
CA ASN A 212 0.50 -4.62 -19.07
C ASN A 212 -0.26 -4.34 -17.77
N ARG A 213 0.13 -3.32 -17.01
CA ARG A 213 -0.52 -2.91 -15.76
C ARG A 213 -1.89 -2.28 -15.98
N LYS A 214 -2.77 -2.42 -14.99
CA LYS A 214 -4.11 -1.81 -15.01
C LYS A 214 -4.17 -0.55 -14.16
N ARG A 215 -3.44 -0.53 -13.05
CA ARG A 215 -3.48 0.56 -12.08
C ARG A 215 -2.57 1.71 -12.50
N VAL A 216 -3.05 2.59 -13.38
CA VAL A 216 -2.25 3.66 -13.99
C VAL A 216 -2.43 5.03 -13.35
N VAL A 217 -3.37 5.18 -12.41
CA VAL A 217 -3.57 6.43 -11.64
C VAL A 217 -3.05 6.24 -10.22
N GLY A 218 -2.09 7.06 -9.82
CA GLY A 218 -1.59 7.13 -8.46
C GLY A 218 -2.25 8.26 -7.69
N LYS A 219 -2.83 7.97 -6.52
CA LYS A 219 -3.36 8.95 -5.58
C LYS A 219 -2.44 9.03 -4.38
N PHE A 220 -1.91 10.22 -4.15
CA PHE A 220 -1.04 10.56 -3.04
C PHE A 220 -1.82 11.39 -2.02
N GLU A 221 -1.75 11.02 -0.74
CA GLU A 221 -2.47 11.66 0.36
C GLU A 221 -1.54 11.83 1.57
N ILE A 222 -1.66 12.96 2.26
CA ILE A 222 -0.91 13.27 3.49
C ILE A 222 -1.86 13.30 4.68
N PHE A 223 -1.55 12.50 5.71
CA PHE A 223 -2.27 12.42 6.98
C PHE A 223 -1.29 12.62 8.15
N GLU A 224 -1.26 13.81 8.76
CA GLU A 224 -0.32 14.15 9.83
C GLU A 224 1.15 13.81 9.47
N ASN A 225 1.67 12.67 9.92
CA ASN A 225 3.02 12.15 9.63
C ASN A 225 3.02 10.87 8.75
N GLU A 226 1.86 10.39 8.34
CA GLU A 226 1.67 9.25 7.44
C GLU A 226 1.40 9.73 6.01
N ILE A 227 2.01 9.07 5.05
CA ILE A 227 1.73 9.22 3.63
C ILE A 227 1.01 7.97 3.15
N ARG A 228 -0.07 8.19 2.41
CA ARG A 228 -0.77 7.13 1.68
C ARG A 228 -0.55 7.31 0.20
N PHE A 229 -0.06 6.25 -0.44
CA PHE A 229 -0.01 6.14 -1.88
C PHE A 229 -0.88 4.98 -2.33
N SER A 230 -1.80 5.22 -3.25
CA SER A 230 -2.69 4.19 -3.79
C SER A 230 -2.72 4.21 -5.31
N ALA A 231 -2.84 3.05 -5.93
CA ALA A 231 -2.83 2.91 -7.38
C ALA A 231 -4.14 2.28 -7.86
N TRP A 232 -4.74 2.89 -8.88
CA TRP A 232 -6.12 2.62 -9.30
C TRP A 232 -6.22 2.37 -10.81
N ASP A 233 -7.09 1.43 -11.18
CA ASP A 233 -7.53 1.14 -12.56
C ASP A 233 -8.67 2.10 -12.93
N PRO A 234 -8.40 3.16 -13.72
CA PRO A 234 -9.39 4.19 -14.02
C PRO A 234 -10.55 3.70 -14.87
N PHE A 235 -10.49 2.48 -15.44
CA PHE A 235 -11.55 1.92 -16.27
C PHE A 235 -12.50 1.00 -15.51
N LYS A 236 -12.12 0.61 -14.28
CA LYS A 236 -12.94 -0.21 -13.39
C LYS A 236 -13.36 0.51 -12.12
N GLU A 237 -12.63 1.55 -11.77
CA GLU A 237 -12.78 2.29 -10.53
C GLU A 237 -13.08 3.76 -10.85
N ASP A 238 -13.57 4.51 -9.85
CA ASP A 238 -14.04 5.88 -10.02
C ASP A 238 -12.87 6.91 -10.09
N TYR A 239 -11.99 6.72 -11.08
CA TYR A 239 -10.80 7.54 -11.35
C TYR A 239 -10.61 7.90 -12.83
N LEU A 240 -11.65 7.68 -13.65
CA LEU A 240 -11.61 7.98 -15.08
C LEU A 240 -11.42 9.49 -15.34
N TYR A 241 -12.04 10.32 -14.50
CA TYR A 241 -11.96 11.77 -14.62
C TYR A 241 -10.52 12.28 -14.42
N GLU A 242 -9.89 11.91 -13.31
CA GLU A 242 -8.50 12.21 -12.97
C GLU A 242 -7.56 11.73 -14.06
N TYR A 243 -7.76 10.50 -14.56
CA TYR A 243 -6.97 9.93 -15.64
C TYR A 243 -7.04 10.77 -16.92
N LEU A 244 -8.25 11.17 -17.34
CA LEU A 244 -8.43 11.96 -18.56
C LEU A 244 -7.80 13.36 -18.44
N VAL A 245 -7.94 14.01 -17.29
CA VAL A 245 -7.29 15.30 -17.01
C VAL A 245 -5.77 15.13 -17.05
N LEU A 246 -5.20 14.17 -16.30
CA LEU A 246 -3.78 13.88 -16.31
C LEU A 246 -3.26 13.59 -17.73
N LYS A 247 -3.97 12.78 -18.50
CA LYS A 247 -3.61 12.46 -19.89
C LYS A 247 -3.48 13.72 -20.74
N LEU A 248 -4.44 14.64 -20.65
CA LEU A 248 -4.41 15.91 -21.38
C LEU A 248 -3.27 16.81 -20.89
N VAL A 249 -3.02 16.90 -19.59
CA VAL A 249 -1.90 17.69 -19.04
C VAL A 249 -0.55 17.15 -19.52
N HIS A 250 -0.37 15.83 -19.52
CA HIS A 250 0.83 15.20 -20.07
C HIS A 250 1.02 15.52 -21.57
N GLN A 251 -0.05 15.44 -22.36
CA GLN A 251 -0.01 15.77 -23.80
C GLN A 251 0.31 17.26 -24.02
N LYS A 252 -0.29 18.15 -23.22
CA LYS A 252 -0.01 19.59 -23.22
C LYS A 252 1.48 19.86 -22.97
N ARG A 253 2.05 19.36 -21.85
CA ARG A 253 3.46 19.57 -21.51
C ARG A 253 4.42 18.99 -22.55
N SER A 254 4.08 17.85 -23.15
CA SER A 254 4.89 17.28 -24.24
C SER A 254 4.94 18.19 -25.47
N CYS A 255 3.82 18.83 -25.83
CA CYS A 255 3.78 19.79 -26.94
C CYS A 255 4.60 21.05 -26.62
N GLU A 256 4.46 21.60 -25.42
CA GLU A 256 5.23 22.76 -24.96
C GLU A 256 6.74 22.51 -25.02
N GLU A 257 7.19 21.35 -24.55
CA GLU A 257 8.62 21.01 -24.57
C GLU A 257 9.16 20.85 -26.00
N LYS A 258 8.39 20.22 -26.90
CA LYS A 258 8.76 20.09 -28.33
C LYS A 258 8.84 21.44 -29.01
N ILE A 259 7.89 22.34 -28.74
CA ILE A 259 7.90 23.71 -29.27
C ILE A 259 9.15 24.45 -28.77
N ARG A 260 9.44 24.39 -27.47
CA ARG A 260 10.61 25.04 -26.85
C ARG A 260 11.93 24.53 -27.45
N LYS A 261 12.08 23.22 -27.64
CA LYS A 261 13.27 22.63 -28.29
C LYS A 261 13.45 23.14 -29.72
N MET A 262 12.37 23.20 -30.50
CA MET A 262 12.41 23.73 -31.88
C MET A 262 12.79 25.22 -31.93
N GLU A 263 12.38 26.01 -30.93
CA GLU A 263 12.73 27.43 -30.83
C GLU A 263 14.21 27.65 -30.52
N ASN A 264 14.79 26.79 -29.67
CA ASN A 264 16.17 26.91 -29.25
C ASN A 264 17.17 26.30 -30.26
N GLU A 265 16.80 25.26 -30.99
CA GLU A 265 17.75 24.47 -31.79
C GLU A 265 17.66 24.71 -33.32
N TYR A 266 16.53 25.17 -33.87
CA TYR A 266 16.31 25.21 -35.33
C TYR A 266 15.62 26.49 -35.80
N GLN A 267 16.40 27.56 -36.02
CA GLN A 267 15.89 28.86 -36.52
C GLN A 267 15.32 28.86 -37.97
N GLY A 268 14.92 27.73 -38.57
CA GLY A 268 14.30 27.81 -39.91
C GLY A 268 13.65 26.57 -40.52
N LEU A 269 14.11 25.35 -40.21
CA LEU A 269 13.78 24.17 -41.02
C LEU A 269 12.51 23.39 -40.61
N ARG A 270 11.80 23.78 -39.53
CA ARG A 270 10.65 23.01 -38.98
C ARG A 270 9.37 23.82 -38.74
N LYS A 271 9.14 24.88 -39.53
CA LYS A 271 7.96 25.76 -39.34
C LYS A 271 6.61 25.01 -39.41
N ALA A 272 6.49 24.00 -40.27
CA ALA A 272 5.25 23.23 -40.40
C ALA A 272 4.99 22.33 -39.18
N GLU A 273 6.01 21.62 -38.69
CA GLU A 273 5.91 20.78 -37.49
C GLU A 273 5.62 21.61 -36.24
N LYS A 274 6.26 22.78 -36.10
CA LYS A 274 5.96 23.73 -35.02
C LYS A 274 4.50 24.16 -35.05
N ARG A 275 3.97 24.54 -36.23
CA ARG A 275 2.55 24.91 -36.39
C ARG A 275 1.62 23.77 -36.01
N LYS A 276 1.97 22.52 -36.35
CA LYS A 276 1.20 21.33 -35.96
C LYS A 276 1.11 21.21 -34.43
N PHE A 277 2.24 21.25 -33.71
CA PHE A 277 2.23 21.18 -32.25
C PHE A 277 1.50 22.35 -31.59
N GLN A 278 1.56 23.56 -32.17
CA GLN A 278 0.80 24.71 -31.68
C GLN A 278 -0.72 24.52 -31.83
N LEU A 279 -1.18 23.89 -32.91
CA LEU A 279 -2.60 23.56 -33.09
C LEU A 279 -3.04 22.47 -32.10
N GLU A 280 -2.23 21.43 -31.91
CA GLU A 280 -2.48 20.38 -30.92
C GLU A 280 -2.55 20.96 -29.50
N LEU A 281 -1.63 21.86 -29.14
CA LEU A 281 -1.60 22.55 -27.86
C LEU A 281 -2.91 23.31 -27.58
N LYS A 282 -3.37 24.12 -28.55
CA LYS A 282 -4.65 24.84 -28.44
C LYS A 282 -5.83 23.91 -28.26
N GLU A 283 -5.82 22.77 -28.93
CA GLU A 283 -6.89 21.78 -28.80
C GLU A 283 -6.89 21.11 -27.43
N PHE A 284 -5.71 20.78 -26.87
CA PHE A 284 -5.60 20.27 -25.52
C PHE A 284 -6.05 21.29 -24.47
N GLU A 285 -5.71 22.56 -24.65
CA GLU A 285 -6.17 23.65 -23.78
C GLU A 285 -7.68 23.82 -23.82
N ARG A 286 -8.29 23.76 -25.01
CA ARG A 286 -9.76 23.78 -25.17
C ARG A 286 -10.42 22.62 -24.45
N LYS A 287 -9.88 21.40 -24.60
CA LYS A 287 -10.38 20.20 -23.92
C LYS A 287 -10.25 20.32 -22.41
N LEU A 288 -9.10 20.79 -21.92
CA LEU A 288 -8.87 21.02 -20.49
C LEU A 288 -9.83 22.06 -19.92
N ALA A 289 -10.08 23.16 -20.62
CA ALA A 289 -11.03 24.19 -20.16
C ALA A 289 -12.47 23.68 -20.00
N VAL A 290 -12.88 22.69 -20.81
CA VAL A 290 -14.21 22.07 -20.72
C VAL A 290 -14.26 20.95 -19.69
N LEU A 291 -13.21 20.11 -19.65
CA LEU A 291 -13.15 18.92 -18.82
C LEU A 291 -12.75 19.25 -17.38
N ASN A 292 -11.67 20.00 -17.16
CA ASN A 292 -11.13 20.26 -15.84
C ASN A 292 -11.94 21.35 -15.14
N ARG A 293 -12.67 20.95 -14.09
CA ARG A 293 -13.51 21.85 -13.29
C ARG A 293 -12.99 22.07 -11.88
N ASP A 294 -12.15 21.16 -11.39
CA ASP A 294 -11.86 21.05 -9.95
C ASP A 294 -10.36 20.93 -9.63
N PHE A 295 -9.48 20.86 -10.63
CA PHE A 295 -8.05 20.67 -10.40
C PHE A 295 -7.18 21.88 -10.76
N ASP A 296 -6.19 22.12 -9.92
CA ASP A 296 -5.05 22.98 -10.21
C ASP A 296 -4.01 22.14 -10.99
N ILE A 297 -3.51 22.70 -12.10
CA ILE A 297 -2.62 22.06 -13.10
C ILE A 297 -1.24 22.73 -13.10
#